data_AF-A0A8D0CY42-F1
#
_entry.id   AF-A0A8D0CY42-F1
#
_cell.length_a   1.000
_cell.length_b   1.000
_cell.length_c   1.000
_cell.angle_alpha   90.00
_cell.angle_beta   90.00
_cell.angle_gamma   90.00
#
_symmetry.space_group_name_H-M   'P 1'
#
loop_
_entity.id
_entity.type
_entity.pdbx_description
1 polymer ?
#
loop_
_entity_poly.entity_id
_entity_poly.type
_entity_poly.pdbx_seq_one_letter_code
_entity_poly.pdbx_strand_id
1 'polypeptide(L)'
;VRNRLTKVSLKDFRQILSGTDVVLPCSLSTKENITSKLFDWRKDAQKDDGLKEVFLYDSGIHYNNGRGGQSEEFKGRVSHFPDELKHGNASIIIRNTKISDSGEYTCYFPRLRPPQTFYIELVVGESISTEPVSLQIIQFNYSDKMSQRLSNDTFF
;
A
#
# COMPACT_ATOMS: atom_id res chain seq x y z
N VAL A 1 14.31 -41.45 1.64
CA VAL A 1 14.07 -40.08 2.17
C VAL A 1 13.76 -39.17 0.98
N ARG A 2 12.48 -38.83 0.74
CA ARG A 2 12.11 -37.87 -0.31
C ARG A 2 12.21 -36.47 0.29
N ASN A 3 13.30 -35.75 0.00
CA ASN A 3 13.39 -34.33 0.32
C ASN A 3 12.30 -33.58 -0.45
N ARG A 4 11.25 -33.21 0.27
CA ARG A 4 10.21 -32.31 -0.22
C ARG A 4 10.83 -30.92 -0.20
N LEU A 5 11.46 -30.52 -1.31
CA LEU A 5 11.83 -29.12 -1.51
C LEU A 5 10.52 -28.33 -1.49
N THR A 6 10.23 -27.65 -0.38
CA THR A 6 9.20 -26.62 -0.35
C THR A 6 9.64 -25.57 -1.36
N LYS A 7 8.90 -25.44 -2.45
CA LYS A 7 9.08 -24.33 -3.38
C LYS A 7 8.83 -23.06 -2.56
N VAL A 8 9.89 -22.33 -2.23
CA VAL A 8 9.78 -21.02 -1.59
C VAL A 8 9.07 -20.12 -2.61
N SER A 9 7.82 -19.74 -2.34
CA SER A 9 7.15 -18.71 -3.13
C SER A 9 7.84 -17.38 -2.83
N LEU A 10 8.48 -16.80 -3.84
CA LEU A 10 9.02 -15.45 -3.75
C LEU A 10 7.83 -14.49 -3.57
N LYS A 11 7.85 -13.72 -2.48
CA LYS A 11 6.92 -12.61 -2.24
C LYS A 11 7.54 -11.34 -2.82
N ASP A 12 6.75 -10.55 -3.54
CA ASP A 12 7.18 -9.20 -3.92
C ASP A 12 7.00 -8.26 -2.73
N PHE A 13 7.94 -7.34 -2.53
CA PHE A 13 7.94 -6.42 -1.38
C PHE A 13 7.77 -4.99 -1.85
N ARG A 14 6.77 -4.29 -1.30
CA ARG A 14 6.43 -2.90 -1.62
C ARG A 14 6.50 -2.06 -0.36
N GLN A 15 7.28 -0.98 -0.40
CA GLN A 15 7.32 0.02 0.66
C GLN A 15 6.91 1.38 0.10
N ILE A 16 5.99 2.05 0.79
CA ILE A 16 5.49 3.38 0.39
C ILE A 16 5.14 4.22 1.62
N LEU A 17 4.94 5.53 1.45
CA LEU A 17 4.43 6.42 2.49
C LEU A 17 2.90 6.54 2.39
N SER A 18 2.24 6.74 3.52
CA SER A 18 0.80 7.02 3.56
C SER A 18 0.46 8.27 2.75
N GLY A 19 -0.75 8.31 2.19
CA GLY A 19 -1.20 9.40 1.33
C GLY A 19 -0.83 9.26 -0.15
N THR A 20 -0.03 8.26 -0.51
CA THR A 20 0.43 8.03 -1.89
C THR A 20 -0.33 6.87 -2.56
N ASP A 21 -0.23 6.78 -3.88
CA ASP A 21 -0.77 5.66 -4.64
C ASP A 21 0.29 4.56 -4.79
N VAL A 22 -0.12 3.29 -4.65
CA VAL A 22 0.77 2.14 -4.83
C VAL A 22 0.23 1.18 -5.87
N VAL A 23 1.12 0.67 -6.72
CA VAL A 23 0.84 -0.45 -7.61
C VAL A 23 1.22 -1.76 -6.92
N LEU A 24 0.27 -2.67 -6.80
CA LEU A 24 0.53 -4.06 -6.42
C LEU A 24 0.64 -4.90 -7.70
N PRO A 25 1.84 -5.42 -8.03
CA PRO A 25 2.06 -6.08 -9.30
C PRO A 25 1.48 -7.50 -9.30
N CYS A 26 0.82 -7.85 -10.40
CA CYS A 26 0.41 -9.22 -10.70
C CYS A 26 0.40 -9.38 -12.22
N SER A 27 1.32 -10.18 -12.76
CA SER A 27 1.47 -10.34 -14.20
C SER A 27 1.86 -11.76 -14.55
N LEU A 28 1.11 -12.37 -15.46
CA LEU A 28 1.40 -13.72 -15.95
C LEU A 28 2.66 -13.69 -16.81
N SER A 29 3.62 -14.56 -16.52
CA SER A 29 4.86 -14.66 -17.31
C SER A 29 4.63 -15.00 -18.78
N THR A 30 3.51 -15.67 -19.09
CA THR A 30 3.09 -16.03 -20.45
C THR A 30 2.61 -14.83 -21.27
N LYS A 31 2.29 -13.70 -20.64
CA LYS A 31 1.72 -12.50 -21.28
C LYS A 31 0.46 -12.77 -22.11
N GLU A 32 -0.28 -13.82 -21.76
CA GLU A 32 -1.51 -14.17 -22.46
C GLU A 32 -2.62 -13.15 -22.22
N ASN A 33 -3.59 -13.07 -23.12
CA ASN A 33 -4.76 -12.21 -22.93
C ASN A 33 -5.63 -12.75 -21.78
N ILE A 34 -5.86 -11.91 -20.77
CA ILE A 34 -6.66 -12.23 -19.59
C ILE A 34 -7.99 -11.47 -19.49
N THR A 35 -8.43 -10.77 -20.55
CA THR A 35 -9.69 -9.99 -20.56
C THR A 35 -10.91 -10.83 -20.21
N SER A 36 -10.93 -12.12 -20.57
CA SER A 36 -12.01 -13.06 -20.23
C SER A 36 -11.70 -13.98 -19.05
N LYS A 37 -10.63 -13.71 -18.28
CA LYS A 37 -10.21 -14.55 -17.14
C LYS A 37 -10.65 -13.94 -15.82
N LEU A 38 -10.69 -14.78 -14.79
CA LEU A 38 -10.91 -14.37 -13.42
C LEU A 38 -9.57 -14.18 -12.71
N PHE A 39 -9.39 -13.02 -12.08
CA PHE A 39 -8.35 -12.79 -11.09
C PHE A 39 -8.92 -12.13 -9.85
N ASP A 40 -8.46 -12.58 -8.70
CA ASP A 40 -9.00 -12.25 -7.38
C ASP A 40 -7.87 -11.73 -6.48
N TRP A 41 -8.02 -10.49 -6.01
CA TRP A 41 -7.13 -9.83 -5.08
C TRP A 41 -7.73 -9.81 -3.69
N ARG A 42 -6.97 -10.35 -2.74
CA ARG A 42 -7.33 -10.40 -1.32
C ARG A 42 -6.19 -9.87 -0.47
N LYS A 43 -6.55 -9.31 0.68
CA LYS A 43 -5.62 -9.07 1.79
C LYS A 43 -5.79 -10.22 2.77
N ASP A 44 -4.70 -10.91 3.08
CA ASP A 44 -4.73 -12.05 3.97
C ASP A 44 -5.07 -11.61 5.40
N ALA A 45 -5.75 -12.49 6.14
CA ALA A 45 -6.16 -12.21 7.51
C ALA A 45 -4.94 -11.92 8.40
N GLN A 46 -5.02 -10.86 9.20
CA GLN A 46 -4.06 -10.56 10.27
C GLN A 46 -4.67 -10.92 11.63
N LYS A 47 -3.88 -10.87 12.70
CA LYS A 47 -4.33 -11.30 14.05
C LYS A 47 -5.65 -10.66 14.48
N ASP A 48 -5.81 -9.37 14.18
CA ASP A 48 -6.96 -8.57 14.62
C ASP A 48 -7.91 -8.20 13.48
N ASP A 49 -7.65 -8.69 12.26
CA ASP A 49 -8.41 -8.31 11.07
C ASP A 49 -8.65 -9.50 10.15
N GLY A 50 -9.91 -9.72 9.77
CA GLY A 50 -10.30 -10.82 8.89
C GLY A 50 -9.72 -10.68 7.48
N LEU A 51 -9.86 -11.73 6.68
CA LEU A 51 -9.55 -11.67 5.25
C LEU A 51 -10.38 -10.57 4.58
N LYS A 52 -9.75 -9.77 3.70
CA LYS A 52 -10.42 -8.69 2.97
C LYS A 52 -10.46 -8.96 1.48
N GLU A 53 -11.60 -8.62 0.90
CA GLU A 53 -11.85 -8.64 -0.53
C GLU A 53 -11.40 -7.29 -1.12
N VAL A 54 -10.25 -7.28 -1.81
CA VAL A 54 -9.59 -6.06 -2.29
C VAL A 54 -10.08 -5.71 -3.68
N PHE A 55 -10.00 -6.65 -4.62
CA PHE A 55 -10.47 -6.45 -5.99
C PHE A 55 -10.77 -7.78 -6.69
N LEU A 56 -11.91 -7.88 -7.35
CA LEU A 56 -12.25 -9.05 -8.15
C LEU A 56 -12.61 -8.62 -9.56
N TYR A 57 -12.07 -9.32 -10.54
CA TYR A 57 -12.43 -9.21 -11.94
C TYR A 57 -12.79 -10.60 -12.47
N ASP A 58 -13.94 -10.70 -13.15
CA ASP A 58 -14.36 -11.89 -13.88
C ASP A 58 -15.01 -11.48 -15.20
N SER A 59 -14.26 -11.62 -16.30
CA SER A 59 -14.78 -11.42 -17.67
C SER A 59 -15.47 -10.06 -17.88
N GLY A 60 -14.88 -9.00 -17.35
CA GLY A 60 -15.40 -7.62 -17.44
C GLY A 60 -16.33 -7.22 -16.30
N ILE A 61 -16.77 -8.15 -15.45
CA ILE A 61 -17.55 -7.87 -14.25
C ILE A 61 -16.59 -7.75 -13.06
N HIS A 62 -16.59 -6.59 -12.39
CA HIS A 62 -15.67 -6.29 -11.29
C HIS A 62 -16.30 -5.37 -10.24
N TYR A 63 -15.63 -5.21 -9.08
CA TYR A 63 -16.20 -4.41 -7.98
C TYR A 63 -16.49 -2.95 -8.35
N ASN A 64 -15.71 -2.38 -9.27
CA ASN A 64 -15.92 -1.00 -9.72
C ASN A 64 -17.08 -0.82 -10.74
N ASN A 65 -17.76 -1.87 -11.18
CA ASN A 65 -18.85 -1.77 -12.16
C ASN A 65 -20.10 -2.60 -11.81
N GLY A 66 -20.44 -2.66 -10.52
CA GLY A 66 -21.72 -3.20 -10.06
C GLY A 66 -21.66 -4.55 -9.36
N ARG A 67 -20.46 -5.12 -9.18
CA ARG A 67 -20.28 -6.31 -8.32
C ARG A 67 -20.17 -5.91 -6.85
N GLY A 68 -21.00 -6.50 -5.99
CA GLY A 68 -20.89 -6.35 -4.53
C GLY A 68 -19.84 -7.27 -3.90
N GLY A 69 -19.44 -6.97 -2.66
CA GLY A 69 -18.57 -7.84 -1.84
C GLY A 69 -17.17 -7.27 -1.53
N GLN A 70 -16.78 -6.15 -2.14
CA GLN A 70 -15.53 -5.46 -1.79
C GLN A 70 -15.58 -4.95 -0.34
N SER A 71 -14.51 -5.15 0.42
CA SER A 71 -14.40 -4.63 1.78
C SER A 71 -14.42 -3.10 1.78
N GLU A 72 -15.13 -2.50 2.74
CA GLU A 72 -15.45 -1.05 2.75
C GLU A 72 -14.20 -0.16 2.67
N GLU A 73 -13.12 -0.56 3.33
CA GLU A 73 -11.86 0.17 3.36
C GLU A 73 -11.21 0.33 1.97
N PHE A 74 -11.52 -0.53 0.99
CA PHE A 74 -10.97 -0.50 -0.36
C PHE A 74 -11.88 0.17 -1.39
N LYS A 75 -13.16 0.36 -1.07
CA LYS A 75 -14.12 0.97 -2.00
C LYS A 75 -13.69 2.36 -2.46
N GLY A 76 -13.76 2.58 -3.77
CA GLY A 76 -13.38 3.84 -4.41
C GLY A 76 -11.87 4.13 -4.46
N ARG A 77 -11.03 3.29 -3.84
CA ARG A 77 -9.57 3.46 -3.83
C ARG A 77 -8.85 2.52 -4.79
N VAL A 78 -9.46 1.39 -5.15
CA VAL A 78 -8.80 0.36 -5.95
C VAL A 78 -9.17 0.47 -7.42
N SER A 79 -8.18 0.36 -8.32
CA SER A 79 -8.38 0.29 -9.77
C SER A 79 -7.44 -0.74 -10.40
N HIS A 80 -7.73 -1.20 -11.62
CA HIS A 80 -6.88 -2.11 -12.39
C HIS A 80 -6.43 -1.43 -13.69
N PHE A 81 -5.68 -2.15 -14.53
CA PHE A 81 -5.21 -1.67 -15.84
C PHE A 81 -5.97 -2.37 -16.98
N PRO A 82 -7.14 -1.86 -17.44
CA PRO A 82 -7.95 -2.52 -18.46
C PRO A 82 -7.19 -2.81 -19.76
N ASP A 83 -6.40 -1.83 -20.23
CA ASP A 83 -5.66 -1.93 -21.50
C ASP A 83 -4.51 -2.95 -21.45
N GLU A 84 -4.04 -3.29 -20.26
CA GLU A 84 -2.93 -4.22 -20.03
C GLU A 84 -3.41 -5.66 -19.77
N LEU A 85 -4.72 -5.89 -19.66
CA LEU A 85 -5.29 -7.24 -19.59
C LEU A 85 -4.93 -8.08 -20.81
N LYS A 86 -4.81 -7.45 -22.00
CA LYS A 86 -4.38 -8.15 -23.22
C LYS A 86 -2.93 -8.64 -23.18
N HIS A 87 -2.13 -8.16 -22.21
CA HIS A 87 -0.73 -8.53 -22.00
C HIS A 87 -0.52 -9.33 -20.70
N GLY A 88 -1.60 -9.86 -20.10
CA GLY A 88 -1.51 -10.70 -18.90
C GLY A 88 -1.31 -9.94 -17.59
N ASN A 89 -1.54 -8.62 -17.59
CA ASN A 89 -1.34 -7.78 -16.41
C ASN A 89 -2.65 -7.64 -15.60
N ALA A 90 -2.69 -8.24 -14.42
CA ALA A 90 -3.77 -8.15 -13.45
C ALA A 90 -3.40 -7.26 -12.25
N SER A 91 -2.39 -6.40 -12.39
CA SER A 91 -1.97 -5.48 -11.32
C SER A 91 -3.10 -4.53 -10.94
N ILE A 92 -3.06 -4.08 -9.69
CA ILE A 92 -4.00 -3.08 -9.16
C ILE A 92 -3.26 -1.86 -8.63
N ILE A 93 -3.95 -0.74 -8.59
CA ILE A 93 -3.55 0.47 -7.87
C ILE A 93 -4.43 0.58 -6.63
N ILE A 94 -3.82 0.79 -5.47
CA ILE A 94 -4.51 1.26 -4.27
C ILE A 94 -4.17 2.73 -4.10
N ARG A 95 -5.18 3.61 -4.19
CA ARG A 95 -5.02 5.04 -4.04
C ARG A 95 -5.03 5.48 -2.58
N ASN A 96 -4.33 6.58 -2.30
CA ASN A 96 -4.29 7.22 -0.98
C ASN A 96 -4.08 6.17 0.14
N THR A 97 -2.92 5.52 0.09
CA THR A 97 -2.56 4.42 0.98
C THR A 97 -2.58 4.85 2.44
N LYS A 98 -3.01 3.94 3.30
CA LYS A 98 -3.12 4.12 4.75
C LYS A 98 -2.18 3.15 5.45
N ILE A 99 -1.76 3.47 6.68
CA ILE A 99 -0.96 2.53 7.50
C ILE A 99 -1.65 1.17 7.63
N SER A 100 -2.98 1.17 7.77
CA SER A 100 -3.83 -0.03 7.81
C SER A 100 -3.87 -0.84 6.52
N ASP A 101 -3.40 -0.29 5.39
CA ASP A 101 -3.25 -1.05 4.15
C ASP A 101 -2.01 -1.96 4.20
N SER A 102 -1.12 -1.80 5.18
CA SER A 102 0.02 -2.72 5.33
C SER A 102 -0.44 -4.16 5.56
N GLY A 103 0.24 -5.12 4.93
CA GLY A 103 -0.07 -6.54 5.06
C GLY A 103 0.35 -7.40 3.88
N GLU A 104 -0.05 -8.66 3.97
CA GLU A 104 0.14 -9.63 2.89
C GLU A 104 -1.08 -9.63 1.98
N TYR A 105 -0.82 -9.58 0.68
CA TYR A 105 -1.80 -9.56 -0.39
C TYR A 105 -1.56 -10.74 -1.32
N THR A 106 -2.66 -11.28 -1.81
CA THR A 106 -2.66 -12.38 -2.76
C THR A 106 -3.41 -11.98 -4.03
N CYS A 107 -2.80 -12.16 -5.19
CA CYS A 107 -3.46 -12.15 -6.50
C CYS A 107 -3.59 -13.59 -6.99
N TYR A 108 -4.83 -14.04 -7.20
CA TYR A 108 -5.13 -15.45 -7.48
C TYR A 108 -5.90 -15.62 -8.78
N PHE A 109 -5.42 -16.54 -9.62
CA PHE A 109 -6.06 -17.00 -10.84
C PHE A 109 -6.54 -18.45 -10.68
N PRO A 110 -7.72 -18.69 -10.08
CA PRO A 110 -8.23 -20.03 -9.79
C PRO A 110 -8.53 -20.88 -11.02
N ARG A 111 -8.86 -20.23 -12.14
CA ARG A 111 -9.32 -20.91 -13.37
C ARG A 111 -8.19 -21.23 -14.35
N LEU A 112 -6.94 -20.84 -14.05
CA LEU A 112 -5.78 -21.27 -14.83
C LEU A 112 -5.45 -22.73 -14.54
N ARG A 113 -4.74 -23.38 -15.47
CA ARG A 113 -4.28 -24.76 -15.32
C ARG A 113 -2.77 -24.83 -15.56
N PRO A 114 -1.95 -24.98 -14.52
CA PRO A 114 -2.32 -24.98 -13.09
C PRO A 114 -2.82 -23.59 -12.61
N PRO A 115 -3.57 -23.51 -11.50
CA PRO A 115 -3.88 -22.23 -10.86
C PRO A 115 -2.60 -21.47 -10.54
N GLN A 116 -2.65 -20.14 -10.64
CA GLN A 116 -1.50 -19.29 -10.33
C GLN A 116 -1.82 -18.33 -9.19
N THR A 117 -0.87 -18.16 -8.30
CA THR A 117 -0.98 -17.29 -7.13
C THR A 117 0.28 -16.44 -7.02
N PHE A 118 0.10 -15.14 -6.82
CA PHE A 118 1.17 -14.18 -6.59
C PHE A 118 1.01 -13.60 -5.19
N TYR A 119 2.12 -13.47 -4.47
CA TYR A 119 2.15 -12.99 -3.10
C TYR A 119 2.90 -11.67 -3.03
N ILE A 120 2.30 -10.68 -2.38
CA ILE A 120 2.86 -9.33 -2.25
C ILE A 120 2.79 -8.94 -0.77
N GLU A 121 3.88 -8.41 -0.23
CA GLU A 121 3.94 -7.77 1.08
C GLU A 121 3.97 -6.25 0.88
N LEU A 122 2.99 -5.55 1.43
CA LEU A 122 2.91 -4.10 1.41
C LEU A 122 3.22 -3.54 2.80
N VAL A 123 4.17 -2.62 2.88
CA VAL A 123 4.50 -1.83 4.08
C VAL A 123 4.25 -0.36 3.80
N VAL A 124 3.34 0.25 4.55
CA VAL A 124 3.01 1.67 4.47
C VAL A 124 3.56 2.38 5.71
N GLY A 125 4.49 3.32 5.49
CA GLY A 125 5.05 4.19 6.54
C GLY A 125 4.26 5.50 6.69
N GLU A 126 4.51 6.24 7.77
CA GLU A 126 3.90 7.55 7.97
C GLU A 126 4.49 8.60 7.02
N SER A 127 3.63 9.39 6.37
CA SER A 127 4.06 10.63 5.71
C SER A 127 4.22 11.72 6.76
N ILE A 128 5.41 12.33 6.81
CA ILE A 128 5.64 13.54 7.60
C ILE A 128 5.25 14.72 6.73
N SER A 129 4.07 15.30 6.96
CA SER A 129 3.74 16.61 6.39
C SER A 129 4.62 17.64 7.08
N THR A 130 5.66 18.11 6.40
CA THR A 130 6.39 19.30 6.82
C THR A 130 5.53 20.52 6.52
N GLU A 131 4.53 20.77 7.37
CA GLU A 131 3.99 22.12 7.48
C GLU A 131 5.17 23.05 7.83
N PRO A 132 5.36 24.19 7.15
CA PRO A 132 6.36 25.14 7.59
C PRO A 132 5.98 25.57 9.00
N VAL A 133 6.79 25.18 9.98
CA VAL A 133 6.69 25.70 11.34
C VAL A 133 6.70 27.22 11.19
N SER A 134 5.58 27.87 11.48
CA SER A 134 5.53 29.32 11.60
C SER A 134 6.63 29.72 12.57
N LEU A 135 7.71 30.30 12.04
CA LEU A 135 8.69 31.03 12.84
C LEU A 135 7.96 32.26 13.39
N GLN A 136 7.10 32.05 14.40
CA GLN A 136 6.82 33.11 15.34
C GLN A 136 8.14 33.32 16.06
N ILE A 137 8.86 34.29 15.50
CA ILE A 137 10.11 34.86 15.95
C ILE A 137 10.11 34.82 17.47
N ILE A 138 10.91 33.94 18.05
CA ILE A 138 11.30 34.15 19.44
C ILE A 138 12.19 35.38 19.38
N GLN A 139 11.60 36.57 19.59
CA GLN A 139 12.35 37.78 19.86
C GLN A 139 12.98 37.61 21.24
N PHE A 140 14.06 36.84 21.31
CA PHE A 140 14.99 36.96 22.42
C PHE A 140 15.76 38.26 22.19
N ASN A 141 15.29 39.34 22.81
CA ASN A 141 16.06 40.58 22.93
C ASN A 141 17.41 40.27 23.57
N TYR A 142 18.46 40.28 22.76
CA TYR A 142 19.84 40.12 23.21
C TYR A 142 20.26 41.21 24.22
N SER A 143 19.58 42.37 24.18
CA SER A 143 19.75 43.49 25.11
C SER A 143 19.32 43.17 26.56
N ASP A 144 18.31 42.32 26.76
CA ASP A 144 17.79 42.02 28.11
C ASP A 144 18.77 41.14 28.91
N LYS A 145 19.60 40.34 28.22
CA LYS A 145 20.65 39.50 28.84
C LYS A 145 21.90 40.28 29.26
N MET A 146 22.20 41.42 28.64
CA MET A 146 23.36 42.25 28.98
C MET A 146 23.10 43.18 30.16
N SER A 147 21.85 43.63 30.34
CA SER A 147 21.47 44.51 31.47
C SER A 147 21.53 43.78 32.82
N GLN A 148 21.21 42.48 32.87
CA GLN A 148 21.27 41.67 34.10
C GLN A 148 22.69 41.23 34.50
N ARG A 149 23.68 41.32 33.59
CA ARG A 149 25.08 41.01 33.92
C ARG A 149 25.79 42.19 34.59
N LEU A 150 25.43 43.43 34.25
CA LEU A 150 26.08 44.62 34.81
C LEU A 150 25.52 45.03 36.19
N SER A 151 24.41 44.44 36.66
CA SER A 151 23.88 44.71 38.01
C SER A 151 24.44 43.81 39.11
N ASN A 152 25.14 42.72 38.77
CA ASN A 152 25.53 41.69 39.74
C ASN A 152 27.03 41.69 40.12
N ASP A 153 27.85 42.60 39.58
CA ASP A 153 29.31 42.65 39.80
C ASP A 153 29.80 43.87 40.61
N THR A 154 28.95 44.53 41.38
CA THR A 154 29.38 45.56 42.36
C THR A 154 28.72 45.34 43.71
N PHE A 155 29.51 44.85 44.67
CA PHE A 155 29.64 45.28 46.08
C PHE A 155 30.12 44.08 46.93
N PHE A 156 31.45 43.96 47.05
CA PHE A 156 32.13 43.63 48.31
C PHE A 156 32.33 44.94 49.08
#